data_AF-A0A4R0K1Z8-F1
#
_entry.id   AF-A0A4R0K1Z8-F1
#
_cell.length_a   1.000
_cell.length_b   1.000
_cell.length_c   1.000
_cell.angle_alpha   90.00
_cell.angle_beta   90.00
_cell.angle_gamma   90.00
#
_symmetry.space_group_name_H-M   'P 1'
#
loop_
_entity.id
_entity.type
_entity.pdbx_description
1 polymer ?
#
loop_
_entity_poly.entity_id
_entity_poly.type
_entity_poly.pdbx_seq_one_letter_code
_entity_poly.pdbx_strand_id
1 'polypeptide(L)'
;MTQNPWDRQSTTSGPQQSPPGPSPQPAGGPSAPQHGVSAPAEDQRLPKFAIPAADTLWWVGVHGGAGETTMALLLPGSRAANHRWPIPPPPVPTPVVLVARTHASGLRAAQRAAVEWASGVVQGVAVLGLVLIADAPGRLPRVLDDFADIVGGGVPRVWDIPWIEEWRRGEAPTPENTPDEVFEVLESIYALRAANPADYPAPY
;
A
#
# COMPACT_ATOMS: atom_id res chain seq x y z
N MET A 1 24.77 -37.75 -11.81
CA MET A 1 23.67 -37.63 -12.77
C MET A 1 22.46 -37.08 -12.01
N THR A 2 22.22 -35.77 -12.09
CA THR A 2 21.18 -35.16 -12.94
C THR A 2 19.77 -35.36 -12.40
N GLN A 3 19.27 -34.40 -11.61
CA GLN A 3 18.14 -33.55 -12.01
C GLN A 3 17.84 -32.51 -10.90
N ASN A 4 18.01 -31.23 -11.25
CA ASN A 4 17.44 -30.06 -10.59
C ASN A 4 16.29 -29.55 -11.47
N PRO A 5 15.06 -29.93 -11.18
CA PRO A 5 13.95 -29.09 -11.61
C PRO A 5 12.70 -29.28 -10.73
N TRP A 6 12.16 -28.18 -10.22
CA TRP A 6 10.84 -27.68 -10.68
C TRP A 6 9.67 -28.67 -10.96
N ASP A 7 9.62 -29.85 -10.35
CA ASP A 7 8.52 -30.82 -10.44
C ASP A 7 7.93 -31.08 -9.03
N ARG A 8 6.63 -31.15 -8.76
CA ARG A 8 5.42 -30.65 -9.41
C ARG A 8 4.25 -30.89 -8.40
N GLN A 9 3.19 -30.09 -8.54
CA GLN A 9 1.75 -30.41 -8.33
C GLN A 9 1.01 -29.73 -7.18
N SER A 10 -0.07 -29.08 -7.62
CA SER A 10 -1.13 -28.37 -6.92
C SER A 10 -2.30 -29.30 -6.58
N THR A 11 -3.08 -28.94 -5.56
CA THR A 11 -4.46 -29.44 -5.37
C THR A 11 -5.40 -28.32 -4.97
N THR A 12 -6.61 -28.35 -5.54
CA THR A 12 -7.70 -27.37 -5.42
C THR A 12 -8.72 -27.84 -4.37
N SER A 13 -9.38 -26.91 -3.67
CA SER A 13 -10.65 -27.16 -2.99
C SER A 13 -11.59 -25.95 -3.11
N GLY A 14 -12.90 -26.24 -3.13
CA GLY A 14 -13.97 -25.40 -3.69
C GLY A 14 -14.57 -24.33 -2.75
N PRO A 15 -15.56 -23.58 -3.24
CA PRO A 15 -15.95 -22.30 -2.66
C PRO A 15 -17.00 -22.42 -1.54
N GLN A 16 -16.77 -21.67 -0.46
CA GLN A 16 -17.75 -21.41 0.58
C GLN A 16 -17.91 -19.88 0.74
N GLN A 17 -19.15 -19.40 0.61
CA GLN A 17 -19.48 -17.97 0.65
C GLN A 17 -19.41 -17.41 2.07
N SER A 18 -18.84 -16.20 2.20
CA SER A 18 -18.62 -15.52 3.48
C SER A 18 -19.57 -14.31 3.67
N PRO A 19 -19.82 -13.91 4.93
CA PRO A 19 -20.79 -12.86 5.31
C PRO A 19 -20.28 -11.43 5.02
N PRO A 20 -21.13 -10.38 5.19
CA PRO A 20 -20.76 -9.00 4.87
C PRO A 20 -19.64 -8.47 5.80
N GLY A 21 -18.61 -7.88 5.18
CA GLY A 21 -17.38 -7.40 5.82
C GLY A 21 -17.50 -6.07 6.59
N PRO A 22 -16.42 -5.70 7.32
CA PRO A 22 -16.37 -4.51 8.16
C PRO A 22 -16.44 -3.20 7.33
N SER A 23 -17.01 -2.15 7.93
CA SER A 23 -17.12 -0.83 7.30
C SER A 23 -15.79 -0.06 7.33
N PRO A 24 -15.42 0.66 6.25
CA PRO A 24 -14.12 1.33 6.17
C PRO A 24 -14.00 2.46 7.21
N GLN A 25 -12.80 2.60 7.81
CA GLN A 25 -12.51 3.66 8.76
C GLN A 25 -12.59 5.07 8.11
N PRO A 26 -13.07 6.11 8.84
CA PRO A 26 -13.07 7.48 8.33
C PRO A 26 -11.64 8.01 8.12
N ALA A 27 -11.47 8.93 7.17
CA ALA A 27 -10.16 9.56 6.93
C ALA A 27 -9.78 10.48 8.10
N GLY A 28 -8.57 10.31 8.64
CA GLY A 28 -8.02 11.12 9.73
C GLY A 28 -7.06 12.22 9.27
N GLY A 29 -6.55 12.13 8.04
CA GLY A 29 -5.64 13.10 7.43
C GLY A 29 -6.15 13.65 6.08
N PRO A 30 -5.30 14.35 5.31
CA PRO A 30 -5.69 14.95 4.05
C PRO A 30 -6.18 13.88 3.06
N SER A 31 -7.29 14.14 2.37
CA SER A 31 -7.84 13.28 1.32
C SER A 31 -7.41 13.68 -0.09
N ALA A 32 -6.61 14.75 -0.19
CA ALA A 32 -6.31 15.50 -1.40
C ALA A 32 -4.92 16.14 -1.30
N PRO A 33 -4.23 16.39 -2.43
CA PRO A 33 -3.08 17.30 -2.43
C PRO A 33 -3.39 18.64 -1.75
N GLN A 34 -2.43 19.15 -1.00
CA GLN A 34 -2.55 20.31 -0.14
C GLN A 34 -1.87 21.53 -0.75
N HIS A 35 -2.57 22.66 -0.72
CA HIS A 35 -2.01 23.91 -1.25
C HIS A 35 -0.84 24.40 -0.37
N GLY A 36 0.27 24.79 -0.99
CA GLY A 36 1.44 25.31 -0.29
C GLY A 36 2.44 24.27 0.22
N VAL A 37 2.20 22.96 -0.02
CA VAL A 37 3.22 21.93 0.20
C VAL A 37 4.24 21.96 -0.94
N SER A 38 5.49 22.21 -0.62
CA SER A 38 6.59 22.17 -1.60
C SER A 38 6.92 20.73 -1.97
N ALA A 39 7.06 20.46 -3.27
CA ALA A 39 7.50 19.16 -3.75
C ALA A 39 8.91 18.83 -3.22
N PRO A 40 9.21 17.56 -2.88
CA PRO A 40 10.57 17.14 -2.55
C PRO A 40 11.55 17.42 -3.70
N ALA A 41 12.85 17.39 -3.41
CA ALA A 41 13.87 17.44 -4.45
C ALA A 41 13.71 16.26 -5.44
N GLU A 42 14.09 16.43 -6.71
CA GLU A 42 13.83 15.42 -7.75
C GLU A 42 14.49 14.07 -7.47
N ASP A 43 15.67 14.07 -6.86
CA ASP A 43 16.42 12.88 -6.42
C ASP A 43 15.78 12.14 -5.23
N GLN A 44 14.77 12.76 -4.60
CA GLN A 44 14.03 12.25 -3.46
C GLN A 44 12.62 11.76 -3.84
N ARG A 45 12.19 11.96 -5.09
CA ARG A 45 10.89 11.56 -5.62
C ARG A 45 10.89 10.12 -6.09
N LEU A 46 9.73 9.47 -6.02
CA LEU A 46 9.58 8.15 -6.65
C LEU A 46 9.47 8.31 -8.18
N PRO A 47 10.05 7.39 -8.97
CA PRO A 47 9.86 7.42 -10.41
C PRO A 47 8.39 7.20 -10.79
N LYS A 48 8.03 7.57 -12.01
CA LYS A 48 6.67 7.46 -12.54
C LYS A 48 6.66 6.46 -13.69
N PHE A 49 5.54 5.76 -13.90
CA PHE A 49 5.32 4.96 -15.11
C PHE A 49 3.86 5.05 -15.56
N ALA A 50 3.63 4.99 -16.86
CA ALA A 50 2.28 5.04 -17.42
C ALA A 50 1.57 3.70 -17.24
N ILE A 51 0.28 3.74 -16.92
CA ILE A 51 -0.63 2.59 -16.92
C ILE A 51 -1.75 2.82 -17.94
N PRO A 52 -2.34 1.75 -18.54
CA PRO A 52 -3.33 1.92 -19.61
C PRO A 52 -4.70 2.42 -19.11
N ALA A 53 -5.06 2.15 -17.84
CA ALA A 53 -6.35 2.52 -17.27
C ALA A 53 -6.29 2.59 -15.73
N ALA A 54 -7.21 3.33 -15.12
CA ALA A 54 -7.35 3.49 -13.67
C ALA A 54 -8.28 2.43 -13.03
N ASP A 55 -8.24 1.19 -13.51
CA ASP A 55 -9.14 0.10 -13.09
C ASP A 55 -8.60 -0.75 -11.91
N THR A 56 -7.33 -0.57 -11.58
CA THR A 56 -6.57 -1.43 -10.67
C THR A 56 -6.15 -0.63 -9.43
N LEU A 57 -6.23 -1.25 -8.25
CA LEU A 57 -5.59 -0.75 -7.03
C LEU A 57 -4.09 -1.05 -7.08
N TRP A 58 -3.27 -0.04 -6.83
CA TRP A 58 -1.81 -0.19 -6.81
C TRP A 58 -1.23 -0.04 -5.41
N TRP A 59 -0.32 -0.94 -5.06
CA TRP A 59 0.55 -0.85 -3.89
C TRP A 59 1.87 -0.20 -4.30
N VAL A 60 2.14 0.98 -3.76
CA VAL A 60 3.39 1.71 -4.01
C VAL A 60 4.29 1.55 -2.80
N GLY A 61 5.24 0.62 -2.89
CA GLY A 61 6.29 0.47 -1.91
C GLY A 61 7.24 1.65 -2.00
N VAL A 62 7.36 2.44 -0.93
CA VAL A 62 8.13 3.70 -0.97
C VAL A 62 9.65 3.50 -0.85
N HIS A 63 10.09 2.26 -0.63
CA HIS A 63 11.49 1.85 -0.56
C HIS A 63 11.65 0.36 -0.90
N GLY A 64 12.88 -0.07 -1.21
CA GLY A 64 13.20 -1.48 -1.42
C GLY A 64 12.81 -2.33 -0.22
N GLY A 65 12.10 -3.45 -0.46
CA GLY A 65 11.64 -4.34 0.61
C GLY A 65 10.46 -3.82 1.44
N ALA A 66 9.72 -2.81 0.95
CA ALA A 66 8.56 -2.25 1.64
C ALA A 66 7.42 -3.24 1.90
N GLY A 67 7.25 -4.26 1.04
CA GLY A 67 6.17 -5.24 1.14
C GLY A 67 5.04 -5.07 0.13
N GLU A 68 5.18 -4.19 -0.88
CA GLU A 68 4.16 -4.02 -1.94
C GLU A 68 3.81 -5.32 -2.68
N THR A 69 4.78 -6.22 -2.90
CA THR A 69 4.53 -7.54 -3.51
C THR A 69 3.74 -8.45 -2.57
N THR A 70 4.03 -8.43 -1.27
CA THR A 70 3.25 -9.16 -0.25
C THR A 70 1.80 -8.69 -0.27
N MET A 71 1.57 -7.38 -0.20
CA MET A 71 0.20 -6.83 -0.21
C MET A 71 -0.55 -7.16 -1.51
N ALA A 72 0.14 -7.15 -2.65
CA ALA A 72 -0.44 -7.54 -3.93
C ALA A 72 -0.83 -9.03 -3.99
N LEU A 73 -0.07 -9.91 -3.34
CA LEU A 73 -0.41 -11.33 -3.21
C LEU A 73 -1.63 -11.56 -2.32
N LEU A 74 -1.75 -10.77 -1.24
CA LEU A 74 -2.84 -10.89 -0.27
C LEU A 74 -4.18 -10.32 -0.76
N LEU A 75 -4.17 -9.35 -1.67
CA LEU A 75 -5.40 -8.79 -2.25
C LEU A 75 -5.47 -9.04 -3.76
N PRO A 76 -6.04 -10.18 -4.19
CA PRO A 76 -6.19 -10.50 -5.60
C PRO A 76 -6.85 -9.38 -6.41
N GLY A 77 -6.30 -9.11 -7.60
CA GLY A 77 -6.77 -8.02 -8.47
C GLY A 77 -6.17 -6.65 -8.18
N SER A 78 -5.28 -6.54 -7.19
CA SER A 78 -4.38 -5.40 -7.01
C SER A 78 -3.00 -5.66 -7.63
N ARG A 79 -2.14 -4.64 -7.73
CA ARG A 79 -0.79 -4.75 -8.33
C ARG A 79 0.27 -4.02 -7.53
N ALA A 80 1.47 -4.59 -7.47
CA ALA A 80 2.66 -3.90 -6.95
C ALA A 80 3.23 -2.95 -8.01
N ALA A 81 3.64 -1.75 -7.61
CA ALA A 81 4.06 -0.69 -8.52
C ALA A 81 5.57 -0.68 -8.83
N ASN A 82 6.34 -1.57 -8.20
CA ASN A 82 7.79 -1.65 -8.28
C ASN A 82 8.44 -0.31 -7.91
N HIS A 83 8.04 0.25 -6.76
CA HIS A 83 8.56 1.50 -6.21
C HIS A 83 8.35 2.74 -7.09
N ARG A 84 7.22 2.82 -7.79
CA ARG A 84 6.92 3.91 -8.73
C ARG A 84 5.47 4.36 -8.64
N TRP A 85 5.21 5.60 -8.99
CA TRP A 85 3.84 6.11 -9.15
C TRP A 85 3.23 5.61 -10.47
N PRO A 86 2.07 4.90 -10.41
CA PRO A 86 1.32 4.50 -11.59
C PRO A 86 0.47 5.67 -12.10
N ILE A 87 0.73 6.15 -13.32
CA ILE A 87 0.06 7.33 -13.89
C ILE A 87 -0.94 6.88 -14.96
N PRO A 88 -2.26 7.00 -14.73
CA PRO A 88 -3.28 6.66 -15.71
C PRO A 88 -3.48 7.79 -16.74
N PRO A 89 -4.12 7.49 -17.89
CA PRO A 89 -4.67 8.55 -18.72
C PRO A 89 -5.82 9.30 -17.98
N PRO A 90 -6.01 10.60 -18.23
CA PRO A 90 -7.17 11.34 -17.72
C PRO A 90 -8.50 10.74 -18.18
N PRO A 91 -9.61 11.00 -17.47
CA PRO A 91 -9.73 11.85 -16.27
C PRO A 91 -9.79 11.07 -14.95
N VAL A 92 -9.78 9.74 -14.98
CA VAL A 92 -10.05 8.94 -13.79
C VAL A 92 -8.75 8.70 -13.01
N PRO A 93 -8.66 9.10 -11.72
CA PRO A 93 -7.49 8.84 -10.92
C PRO A 93 -7.38 7.35 -10.55
N THR A 94 -6.16 6.82 -10.51
CA THR A 94 -5.91 5.44 -10.08
C THR A 94 -5.77 5.38 -8.56
N PRO A 95 -6.47 4.45 -7.87
CA PRO A 95 -6.33 4.30 -6.43
C PRO A 95 -4.98 3.70 -6.07
N VAL A 96 -4.30 4.32 -5.10
CA VAL A 96 -2.97 3.92 -4.62
C VAL A 96 -2.97 3.78 -3.11
N VAL A 97 -2.31 2.74 -2.60
CA VAL A 97 -1.93 2.65 -1.18
C VAL A 97 -0.41 2.63 -1.09
N LEU A 98 0.13 3.54 -0.28
CA LEU A 98 1.56 3.55 0.02
C LEU A 98 1.88 2.38 0.96
N VAL A 99 3.06 1.78 0.81
CA VAL A 99 3.54 0.70 1.69
C VAL A 99 4.93 1.03 2.18
N ALA A 100 5.17 0.92 3.48
CA ALA A 100 6.47 1.12 4.10
C ALA A 100 6.68 0.17 5.28
N ARG A 101 7.95 -0.08 5.62
CA ARG A 101 8.33 -0.72 6.88
C ARG A 101 8.56 0.32 7.97
N THR A 102 8.32 -0.07 9.22
CA THR A 102 8.43 0.80 10.40
C THR A 102 9.87 1.12 10.84
N HIS A 103 10.89 0.75 10.06
CA HIS A 103 12.26 1.17 10.31
C HIS A 103 12.50 2.64 9.88
N ALA A 104 13.49 3.31 10.47
CA ALA A 104 13.74 4.74 10.27
C ALA A 104 13.84 5.19 8.79
N SER A 105 14.57 4.44 7.95
CA SER A 105 14.68 4.76 6.52
C SER A 105 13.37 4.55 5.75
N GLY A 106 12.52 3.61 6.18
CA GLY A 106 11.24 3.32 5.58
C GLY A 106 10.23 4.42 5.89
N LEU A 107 10.15 4.82 7.16
CA LEU A 107 9.33 5.96 7.59
C LEU A 107 9.76 7.28 6.92
N ARG A 108 11.07 7.54 6.76
CA ARG A 108 11.53 8.71 5.99
C ARG A 108 11.13 8.65 4.52
N ALA A 109 11.18 7.47 3.91
CA ALA A 109 10.75 7.30 2.54
C ALA A 109 9.22 7.48 2.39
N ALA A 110 8.44 6.99 3.35
CA ALA A 110 7.00 7.22 3.43
C ALA A 110 6.67 8.71 3.58
N GLN A 111 7.38 9.43 4.44
CA GLN A 111 7.25 10.88 4.58
C GLN A 111 7.46 11.58 3.24
N ARG A 112 8.53 11.25 2.51
CA ARG A 112 8.83 11.86 1.21
C ARG A 112 7.74 11.57 0.18
N ALA A 113 7.27 10.33 0.10
CA ALA A 113 6.19 9.96 -0.81
C ALA A 113 4.87 10.67 -0.46
N ALA A 114 4.54 10.81 0.83
CA ALA A 114 3.38 11.55 1.30
C ALA A 114 3.50 13.05 0.95
N VAL A 115 4.66 13.66 1.16
CA VAL A 115 4.92 15.06 0.77
C VAL A 115 4.87 15.24 -0.75
N GLU A 116 5.42 14.30 -1.53
CA GLU A 116 5.36 14.32 -2.99
C GLU A 116 3.91 14.27 -3.51
N TRP A 117 3.09 13.38 -2.97
CA TRP A 117 1.66 13.35 -3.29
C TRP A 117 0.96 14.64 -2.83
N ALA A 118 1.19 15.06 -1.59
CA ALA A 118 0.57 16.24 -1.01
C ALA A 118 0.94 17.53 -1.76
N SER A 119 2.11 17.61 -2.39
CA SER A 119 2.50 18.77 -3.19
C SER A 119 1.76 18.86 -4.53
N GLY A 120 1.01 17.84 -4.92
CA GLY A 120 0.30 17.78 -6.20
C GLY A 120 1.18 17.54 -7.43
N VAL A 121 2.48 17.22 -7.26
CA VAL A 121 3.38 16.93 -8.39
C VAL A 121 3.12 15.55 -9.00
N VAL A 122 2.37 14.69 -8.29
CA VAL A 122 1.89 13.39 -8.77
C VAL A 122 0.41 13.53 -9.14
N GLN A 123 0.16 13.75 -10.42
CA GLN A 123 -1.20 13.89 -10.96
C GLN A 123 -1.81 12.52 -11.32
N GLY A 124 -3.14 12.43 -11.33
CA GLY A 124 -3.86 11.22 -11.74
C GLY A 124 -3.84 10.06 -10.74
N VAL A 125 -3.38 10.29 -9.50
CA VAL A 125 -3.40 9.28 -8.42
C VAL A 125 -4.31 9.71 -7.27
N ALA A 126 -5.05 8.76 -6.72
CA ALA A 126 -5.81 8.92 -5.49
C ALA A 126 -5.17 8.06 -4.39
N VAL A 127 -4.35 8.68 -3.53
CA VAL A 127 -3.78 7.99 -2.37
C VAL A 127 -4.91 7.72 -1.38
N LEU A 128 -5.14 6.45 -1.05
CA LEU A 128 -6.16 6.01 -0.09
C LEU A 128 -5.63 5.99 1.36
N GLY A 129 -4.32 5.84 1.51
CA GLY A 129 -3.61 5.83 2.79
C GLY A 129 -2.24 5.17 2.71
N LEU A 130 -1.71 4.80 3.88
CA LEU A 130 -0.40 4.18 4.09
C LEU A 130 -0.55 2.89 4.89
N VAL A 131 0.04 1.80 4.40
CA VAL A 131 0.25 0.58 5.16
C VAL A 131 1.65 0.60 5.76
N LEU A 132 1.74 0.50 7.08
CA LEU A 132 2.96 0.33 7.85
C LEU A 132 3.11 -1.14 8.25
N ILE A 133 4.14 -1.81 7.72
CA ILE A 133 4.43 -3.20 8.06
C ILE A 133 5.58 -3.25 9.07
N ALA A 134 5.37 -3.90 10.22
CA ALA A 134 6.36 -4.00 11.28
C ALA A 134 7.71 -4.51 10.74
N ASP A 135 8.81 -3.80 11.04
CA ASP A 135 10.16 -4.15 10.58
C ASP A 135 10.82 -5.27 11.40
N ALA A 136 10.36 -5.46 12.64
CA ALA A 136 10.85 -6.45 13.59
C ALA A 136 9.71 -6.91 14.53
N PRO A 137 9.84 -8.07 15.21
CA PRO A 137 8.88 -8.48 16.22
C PRO A 137 8.90 -7.57 17.46
N GLY A 138 7.76 -7.49 18.12
CA GLY A 138 7.62 -6.75 19.38
C GLY A 138 7.17 -5.31 19.18
N ARG A 139 7.31 -4.51 20.25
CA ARG A 139 6.84 -3.12 20.25
C ARG A 139 7.80 -2.22 19.48
N LEU A 140 7.25 -1.35 18.63
CA LEU A 140 8.00 -0.31 17.94
C LEU A 140 8.66 0.64 18.95
N PRO A 141 9.98 0.93 18.84
CA PRO A 141 10.63 1.92 19.68
C PRO A 141 9.92 3.27 19.59
N ARG A 142 9.72 3.93 20.74
CA ARG A 142 8.92 5.18 20.83
C ARG A 142 9.31 6.24 19.81
N VAL A 143 10.60 6.41 19.52
CA VAL A 143 11.07 7.40 18.54
C VAL A 143 10.57 7.09 17.12
N LEU A 144 10.41 5.81 16.77
CA LEU A 144 9.86 5.38 15.48
C LEU A 144 8.33 5.43 15.48
N ASP A 145 7.70 5.13 16.62
CA ASP A 145 6.25 5.26 16.85
C ASP A 145 5.79 6.72 16.68
N ASP A 146 6.41 7.65 17.41
CA ASP A 146 6.17 9.09 17.29
C ASP A 146 6.41 9.58 15.85
N PHE A 147 7.40 9.00 15.14
CA PHE A 147 7.66 9.35 13.75
C PHE A 147 6.64 8.76 12.78
N ALA A 148 6.16 7.55 13.02
CA ALA A 148 5.09 6.93 12.26
C ALA A 148 3.79 7.75 12.37
N ASP A 149 3.46 8.25 13.56
CA ASP A 149 2.31 9.14 13.78
C ASP A 149 2.41 10.44 12.95
N ILE A 150 3.60 11.08 12.95
CA ILE A 150 3.85 12.28 12.15
C ILE A 150 3.67 12.01 10.66
N VAL A 151 4.22 10.89 10.16
CA VAL A 151 4.09 10.49 8.76
C VAL A 151 2.64 10.16 8.42
N GLY A 152 1.94 9.49 9.33
CA GLY A 152 0.54 9.11 9.21
C GLY A 152 -0.40 10.30 9.06
N GLY A 153 -0.12 11.40 9.74
CA GLY A 153 -0.87 12.65 9.59
C GLY A 153 -0.80 13.28 8.17
N GLY A 154 0.15 12.84 7.34
CA GLY A 154 0.33 13.32 5.96
C GLY A 154 -0.49 12.57 4.91
N VAL A 155 -1.26 11.54 5.28
CA VAL A 155 -2.05 10.70 4.38
C VAL A 155 -3.48 10.55 4.89
N PRO A 156 -4.46 10.11 4.07
CA PRO A 156 -5.85 10.04 4.54
C PRO A 156 -6.04 9.06 5.70
N ARG A 157 -5.30 7.94 5.69
CA ARG A 157 -5.44 6.81 6.62
C ARG A 157 -4.12 6.08 6.80
N VAL A 158 -3.97 5.41 7.93
CA VAL A 158 -2.87 4.50 8.22
C VAL A 158 -3.45 3.15 8.62
N TRP A 159 -2.85 2.08 8.12
CA TRP A 159 -3.10 0.72 8.58
C TRP A 159 -1.78 0.09 9.00
N ASP A 160 -1.82 -0.64 10.10
CA ASP A 160 -0.67 -1.37 10.60
C ASP A 160 -0.79 -2.85 10.26
N ILE A 161 0.32 -3.46 9.86
CA ILE A 161 0.47 -4.89 9.66
C ILE A 161 1.52 -5.37 10.65
N PRO A 162 1.18 -6.31 11.54
CA PRO A 162 2.10 -6.80 12.55
C PRO A 162 3.23 -7.61 11.92
N TRP A 163 4.22 -7.93 12.75
CA TRP A 163 5.26 -8.87 12.38
C TRP A 163 4.68 -10.29 12.30
N ILE A 164 4.87 -10.94 11.15
CA ILE A 164 4.43 -12.32 10.90
C ILE A 164 5.67 -13.19 10.70
N GLU A 165 5.95 -14.07 11.66
CA GLU A 165 7.18 -14.89 11.67
C GLU A 165 7.19 -15.91 10.52
N GLU A 166 6.02 -16.40 10.12
CA GLU A 166 5.77 -17.33 9.02
C GLU A 166 6.35 -16.78 7.70
N TRP A 167 6.09 -15.51 7.40
CA TRP A 167 6.59 -14.85 6.18
C TRP A 167 8.11 -14.75 6.18
N ARG A 168 8.72 -14.54 7.35
CA ARG A 168 10.19 -14.57 7.50
C ARG A 168 10.76 -15.97 7.27
N ARG A 169 10.03 -17.01 7.66
CA ARG A 169 10.40 -18.42 7.44
C ARG A 169 10.20 -18.87 5.99
N GLY A 170 9.73 -17.98 5.11
CA GLY A 170 9.57 -18.22 3.67
C GLY A 170 8.21 -18.79 3.30
N GLU A 171 7.26 -18.84 4.24
CA GLU A 171 5.88 -19.19 3.94
C GLU A 171 5.27 -18.08 3.07
N ALA A 172 4.70 -18.46 1.92
CA ALA A 172 4.14 -17.48 0.99
C ALA A 172 2.93 -16.78 1.64
N PRO A 173 2.82 -15.45 1.55
CA PRO A 173 1.64 -14.74 2.02
C PRO A 173 0.47 -15.10 1.10
N THR A 174 -0.55 -15.77 1.64
CA THR A 174 -1.78 -16.08 0.92
C THR A 174 -2.99 -15.66 1.76
N PRO A 175 -4.13 -15.33 1.15
CA PRO A 175 -5.34 -14.99 1.90
C PRO A 175 -5.72 -16.04 2.95
N GLU A 176 -5.41 -17.33 2.70
CA GLU A 176 -5.79 -18.45 3.58
C GLU A 176 -4.89 -18.60 4.83
N ASN A 177 -3.66 -18.08 4.80
CA ASN A 177 -2.73 -18.14 5.93
C ASN A 177 -2.45 -16.77 6.56
N THR A 178 -3.27 -15.79 6.22
CA THR A 178 -3.18 -14.42 6.70
C THR A 178 -3.88 -14.28 8.05
N PRO A 179 -3.26 -13.67 9.07
CA PRO A 179 -3.93 -13.39 10.34
C PRO A 179 -5.17 -12.50 10.16
N ASP A 180 -6.19 -12.72 10.98
CA ASP A 180 -7.48 -11.99 10.90
C ASP A 180 -7.31 -10.46 10.89
N GLU A 181 -6.40 -9.92 11.71
CA GLU A 181 -6.07 -8.49 11.76
C GLU A 181 -5.62 -7.94 10.39
N VAL A 182 -4.81 -8.72 9.66
CA VAL A 182 -4.38 -8.33 8.31
C VAL A 182 -5.55 -8.45 7.33
N PHE A 183 -6.40 -9.47 7.47
CA PHE A 183 -7.59 -9.61 6.64
C PHE A 183 -8.55 -8.42 6.80
N GLU A 184 -8.78 -7.93 8.03
CA GLU A 184 -9.58 -6.74 8.30
C GLU A 184 -9.01 -5.48 7.61
N VAL A 185 -7.68 -5.32 7.61
CA VAL A 185 -7.01 -4.24 6.86
C VAL A 185 -7.29 -4.35 5.35
N LEU A 186 -7.15 -5.55 4.78
CA LEU A 186 -7.37 -5.77 3.35
C LEU A 186 -8.83 -5.52 2.94
N GLU A 187 -9.79 -5.98 3.74
CA GLU A 187 -11.22 -5.71 3.54
C GLU A 187 -11.52 -4.21 3.61
N SER A 188 -10.96 -3.50 4.60
CA SER A 188 -11.11 -2.04 4.71
C SER A 188 -10.57 -1.32 3.47
N ILE A 189 -9.42 -1.76 2.92
CA ILE A 189 -8.82 -1.16 1.73
C ILE A 189 -9.65 -1.49 0.47
N TYR A 190 -10.12 -2.74 0.36
CA TYR A 190 -10.96 -3.18 -0.75
C TYR A 190 -12.28 -2.41 -0.80
N ALA A 191 -12.93 -2.19 0.35
CA ALA A 191 -14.13 -1.37 0.46
C ALA A 191 -13.90 0.08 -0.01
N LEU A 192 -12.74 0.67 0.30
CA LEU A 192 -12.38 2.02 -0.15
C LEU A 192 -12.17 2.12 -1.67
N ARG A 193 -11.63 1.08 -2.31
CA ARG A 193 -11.55 1.01 -3.77
C ARG A 193 -12.95 1.09 -4.40
N ALA A 194 -13.90 0.35 -3.85
CA ALA A 194 -15.29 0.30 -4.35
C ALA A 194 -16.04 1.62 -4.15
N ALA A 195 -15.71 2.37 -3.10
CA ALA A 195 -16.29 3.67 -2.79
C ALA A 195 -15.91 4.81 -3.76
N ASN A 196 -15.06 4.52 -4.76
CA ASN A 196 -14.64 5.38 -5.88
C ASN A 196 -14.31 6.85 -5.50
N PRO A 197 -13.03 7.26 -5.46
CA PRO A 197 -12.64 8.66 -5.23
C PRO A 197 -12.96 9.60 -6.41
N ALA A 198 -13.90 9.25 -7.29
CA ALA A 198 -14.37 10.05 -8.42
C ALA A 198 -14.95 11.42 -8.02
N ASP A 199 -15.17 11.68 -6.72
CA ASP A 199 -15.50 13.02 -6.20
C ASP A 199 -14.28 13.96 -6.10
N TYR A 200 -13.06 13.48 -6.37
CA TYR A 200 -11.89 14.34 -6.47
C TYR A 200 -11.53 14.63 -7.92
N PRO A 201 -11.67 15.87 -8.43
CA PRO A 201 -11.04 16.24 -9.68
C PRO A 201 -9.53 16.17 -9.44
N ALA A 202 -8.90 15.10 -9.90
CA ALA A 202 -7.45 15.06 -9.97
C ALA A 202 -7.02 16.30 -10.78
N PRO A 203 -6.07 17.12 -10.28
CA PRO A 203 -5.55 18.23 -11.06
C PRO A 203 -4.82 17.61 -12.26
N TYR A 204 -5.47 17.61 -13.42
CA TYR A 204 -4.80 17.43 -14.71
C TYR A 204 -4.32 18.79 -15.18
#